data_AF-A0A6A6IJD3-F1
#
_entry.id   AF-A0A6A6IJD3-F1
#
_cell.length_a   1.000
_cell.length_b   1.000
_cell.length_c   1.000
_cell.angle_alpha   90.00
_cell.angle_beta   90.00
_cell.angle_gamma   90.00
#
_symmetry.space_group_name_H-M   'P 1'
#
loop_
_entity.id
_entity.type
_entity.pdbx_description
1 polymer ?
#
loop_
_entity_poly.entity_id
_entity_poly.type
_entity_poly.pdbx_seq_one_letter_code
_entity_poly.pdbx_strand_id
1 'polypeptide(L)' 'EGMDDETWEVMQTMGFARFRSTKNTKVPGNDKNYGVRKDKQMVARQYMNRQGGFNRPL' A
#
# COMPACT_ATOMS: atom_id res chain seq x y z
N GLU A 1 -13.63 22.66 39.45
CA GLU A 1 -12.57 21.80 39.99
C GLU A 1 -11.70 21.36 38.83
N GLY A 2 -10.38 21.51 38.97
CA GLY A 2 -9.42 21.01 37.98
C GLY A 2 -9.25 19.51 38.16
N MET A 3 -9.05 18.80 37.05
CA MET A 3 -8.70 17.39 37.06
C MET A 3 -7.33 17.23 37.73
N ASP A 4 -7.18 16.22 38.59
CA ASP A 4 -5.91 15.96 39.27
C ASP A 4 -4.81 15.50 38.29
N ASP A 5 -3.55 15.73 38.67
CA ASP A 5 -2.41 15.47 37.79
C ASP A 5 -2.25 13.98 37.44
N GLU A 6 -2.63 13.08 38.34
CA GLU A 6 -2.57 11.63 38.13
C GLU A 6 -3.61 11.19 37.08
N THR A 7 -4.85 11.69 37.17
CA THR A 7 -5.86 11.36 36.15
C THR A 7 -5.54 12.00 34.80
N TRP A 8 -4.89 13.16 34.77
CA TRP A 8 -4.37 13.75 33.53
C TRP A 8 -3.28 12.89 32.88
N GLU A 9 -2.35 12.36 33.68
CA GLU A 9 -1.29 11.47 33.18
C GLU A 9 -1.87 10.14 32.66
N VAL A 10 -2.86 9.57 33.36
CA VAL A 10 -3.59 8.38 32.90
C VAL A 10 -4.32 8.65 31.59
N MET A 11 -4.99 9.79 31.44
CA MET A 11 -5.62 10.17 30.17
C MET A 11 -4.61 10.31 29.03
N GLN A 12 -3.40 10.80 29.31
CA GLN A 12 -2.36 10.97 28.30
C GLN A 12 -1.76 9.63 27.87
N THR A 13 -1.50 8.73 28.81
CA THR A 13 -0.99 7.38 28.50
C THR A 13 -2.03 6.54 27.75
N MET A 14 -3.31 6.66 28.09
CA MET A 14 -4.40 6.00 27.35
C MET A 14 -4.72 6.66 26.00
N GLY A 15 -4.13 7.82 25.69
CA GLY A 15 -4.31 8.51 24.40
C GLY A 15 -5.53 9.42 24.32
N PHE A 16 -6.21 9.69 25.43
CA PHE A 16 -7.37 10.58 25.51
C PHE A 16 -7.03 12.06 25.67
N ALA A 17 -5.76 12.40 25.90
CA ALA A 17 -5.35 13.79 26.16
C ALA A 17 -5.53 14.74 24.97
N ARG A 18 -5.44 14.27 23.71
CA ARG A 18 -5.59 15.14 22.53
C ARG A 18 -5.91 14.39 21.24
N PHE A 19 -6.83 14.93 20.44
CA PHE A 19 -7.05 14.48 19.06
C PHE A 19 -5.92 14.94 18.14
N ARG A 20 -5.38 14.00 17.35
CA ARG A 20 -4.43 14.26 16.27
C ARG A 20 -4.97 13.69 14.96
N SER A 21 -4.56 14.29 13.84
CA SER A 21 -4.90 13.79 12.49
C SER A 21 -3.62 13.44 11.74
N THR A 22 -3.70 12.42 10.89
CA THR A 22 -2.63 12.03 9.96
C THR A 22 -2.81 12.64 8.57
N LYS A 23 -3.77 13.58 8.40
CA LYS A 23 -4.02 14.23 7.12
C LYS A 23 -2.75 14.97 6.65
N ASN A 24 -2.29 14.63 5.44
CA ASN A 24 -1.09 15.18 4.82
C ASN A 24 0.22 14.94 5.61
N THR A 25 0.27 13.94 6.49
CA THR A 25 1.52 13.56 7.19
C THR A 25 2.02 12.20 6.72
N LYS A 26 3.34 12.03 6.67
CA LYS A 26 3.97 10.74 6.34
C LYS A 26 3.96 9.86 7.59
N VAL A 27 3.19 8.78 7.57
CA VAL A 27 3.18 7.76 8.63
C VAL A 27 4.27 6.71 8.34
N PRO A 28 5.24 6.49 9.24
CA PRO A 28 6.27 5.47 9.05
C PRO A 28 5.66 4.08 8.80
N GLY A 29 6.19 3.35 7.82
CA GLY A 29 5.73 1.99 7.47
C GLY A 29 4.56 1.94 6.48
N ASN A 30 3.80 3.04 6.31
CA ASN A 30 2.70 3.08 5.34
C ASN A 30 3.18 3.10 3.88
N ASP A 31 4.41 3.53 3.64
CA ASP A 31 5.07 3.57 2.32
C ASP A 31 5.32 2.18 1.72
N LYS A 32 5.34 1.13 2.54
CA LYS A 32 5.49 -0.27 2.12
C LYS A 32 4.16 -1.00 1.98
N ASN A 33 3.05 -0.37 2.35
CA ASN A 33 1.72 -0.97 2.32
C ASN A 33 1.06 -0.76 0.95
N TYR A 34 1.66 -1.31 -0.11
CA TYR A 34 1.05 -1.34 -1.43
C TYR A 34 1.36 -2.65 -2.15
N GLY A 35 0.38 -3.14 -2.91
CA GLY A 35 0.52 -4.28 -3.81
C GLY A 35 0.19 -3.86 -5.24
N VAL A 36 1.02 -4.25 -6.20
CA VAL A 36 0.75 -4.00 -7.63
C VAL A 36 0.30 -5.31 -8.28
N ARG A 37 -0.95 -5.37 -8.72
CA ARG A 37 -1.45 -6.48 -9.53
C ARG A 37 -0.95 -6.30 -10.97
N LYS A 38 -0.18 -7.26 -11.47
CA LYS A 38 0.30 -7.30 -12.86
C LYS A 38 -0.18 -8.57 -13.53
N ASP A 39 -1.20 -8.44 -14.38
CA ASP A 39 -1.61 -9.53 -15.25
C ASP A 39 -0.83 -9.48 -16.55
N LYS A 40 -0.28 -10.62 -16.97
CA LYS A 40 0.26 -10.77 -18.32
C LYS A 40 -0.83 -11.34 -19.20
N GLN A 41 -1.16 -10.64 -20.29
CA GLN A 41 -2.02 -11.20 -21.32
C GLN A 41 -1.29 -12.37 -22.00
N MET A 42 -1.97 -13.51 -22.11
CA MET A 42 -1.47 -14.65 -22.88
C MET A 42 -1.44 -14.29 -24.36
N VAL A 43 -0.26 -14.34 -24.98
CA VAL A 43 -0.07 -14.12 -26.42
C VAL A 43 0.06 -15.48 -27.10
N ALA A 44 -0.97 -15.87 -27.86
CA ALA A 44 -0.97 -17.12 -28.59
C ALA A 44 0.05 -17.09 -29.74
N ARG A 45 0.73 -18.22 -29.94
CA ARG A 45 1.67 -18.37 -31.05
C ARG A 45 0.92 -18.86 -32.29
N GLN A 46 0.80 -18.03 -33.32
CA GLN A 46 0.44 -18.50 -34.66
C GLN A 46 1.56 -19.40 -35.22
N TYR A 47 1.18 -20.61 -35.67
CA TYR A 47 2.06 -21.57 -36.33
C TYR A 47 1.65 -21.82 -37.79
N MET A 48 0.35 -21.92 -38.04
CA MET A 48 -0.17 -22.15 -39.40
C MET A 48 -0.16 -20.86 -40.24
N ASN A 49 0.08 -21.01 -41.54
CA ASN A 49 0.02 -19.96 -42.55
C ASN A 49 0.91 -18.73 -42.26
N ARG A 50 2.12 -18.96 -41.73
CA ARG A 50 3.12 -17.89 -41.56
C ARG A 50 3.81 -17.62 -42.90
N GLN A 51 3.87 -16.35 -43.33
CA GLN A 51 4.65 -15.93 -44.51
C GLN A 51 6.18 -15.83 -44.25
N GLY A 52 6.69 -16.49 -43.20
CA GLY A 52 8.10 -16.54 -42.86
C GLY A 52 8.49 -17.94 -42.40
N GLY A 53 9.76 -18.31 -42.59
CA GLY A 53 10.29 -19.65 -42.32
C GLY A 53 9.99 -20.21 -40.92
N PHE A 54 10.30 -21.50 -40.74
CA PHE A 54 9.90 -22.32 -39.59
C PHE A 54 10.19 -21.68 -38.21
N ASN A 55 11.28 -20.92 -38.08
CA ASN A 55 11.62 -20.22 -36.82
C ASN A 55 10.85 -18.89 -36.67
N ARG A 56 10.32 -18.64 -35.47
CA ARG A 56 9.80 -17.32 -35.09
C ARG A 56 10.97 -16.46 -34.56
N PRO A 57 11.08 -15.17 -34.95
CA PRO A 57 11.96 -14.26 -34.22
C PRO A 57 11.55 -14.24 -32.73
N LEU A 58 12.55 -14.21 -31.86
CA LEU A 58 12.41 -14.24 -30.40
C LEU A 58 11.61 -13.03 -29.90
#